data_AF-A0A1S4EA95-F1
#
_entry.id   AF-A0A1S4EA95-F1
#
_cell.length_a   1.000
_cell.length_b   1.000
_cell.length_c   1.000
_cell.angle_alpha   90.00
_cell.angle_beta   90.00
_cell.angle_gamma   90.00
#
_symmetry.space_group_name_H-M   'P 1'
#
loop_
_entity.id
_entity.type
_entity.pdbx_description
1 polymer ?
#
loop_
_entity_poly.entity_id
_entity_poly.type
_entity_poly.pdbx_seq_one_letter_code
_entity_poly.pdbx_strand_id
1 'polypeptide(L)'
;MMLKVRGIVQNLTVNSLFSRIANATLQNLCTDTVKHTELKCWKCLKNLSGKNLFCQYCSSVQKPDSQGNYYDLFDLKLTYLINNVDLSKKFKQLQSQLHPDKFSNKNQEEQAISETYSSYLNKAYSILQNPLERGLYLLSLQNISIEEDTKGTDQKLLMEILMLNEELDEASSEEDLEKLQTMIQATIDDLTKNVNASFEQKDFNQAKDLLIRMKYFTTLVSKVRDKKNQLELDKHSK
;
A
#
# COMPACT_ATOMS: atom_id res chain seq x y z
N MET A 1 -39.13 27.28 -51.08
CA MET A 1 -39.98 27.33 -49.87
C MET A 1 -39.05 27.66 -48.70
N MET A 2 -38.92 28.93 -48.32
CA MET A 2 -39.79 29.64 -47.35
C MET A 2 -39.61 29.04 -45.94
N LEU A 3 -39.11 29.71 -44.89
CA LEU A 3 -38.83 31.12 -44.59
C LEU A 3 -37.69 31.17 -43.53
N LYS A 4 -36.66 32.04 -43.63
CA LYS A 4 -36.58 33.43 -43.08
C LYS A 4 -36.53 33.39 -41.53
N VAL A 5 -35.62 34.04 -40.80
CA VAL A 5 -35.31 35.49 -40.70
C VAL A 5 -34.00 35.61 -39.84
N ARG A 6 -32.92 36.27 -40.31
CA ARG A 6 -32.37 37.60 -39.87
C ARG A 6 -32.50 37.88 -38.36
N GLY A 7 -31.59 38.51 -37.63
CA GLY A 7 -30.45 39.40 -37.86
C GLY A 7 -30.23 40.14 -36.52
N ILE A 8 -28.99 40.27 -36.05
CA ILE A 8 -28.22 41.53 -36.01
C ILE A 8 -28.64 42.52 -34.89
N VAL A 9 -27.77 42.58 -33.86
CA VAL A 9 -27.13 43.76 -33.21
C VAL A 9 -28.02 44.78 -32.46
N GLN A 10 -27.73 45.03 -31.17
CA GLN A 10 -27.13 46.29 -30.64
C GLN A 10 -27.29 46.45 -29.12
N ASN A 11 -26.18 46.88 -28.50
CA ASN A 11 -26.01 47.33 -27.13
C ASN A 11 -26.92 48.51 -26.77
N LEU A 12 -27.38 48.55 -25.52
CA LEU A 12 -27.73 49.80 -24.82
C LEU A 12 -27.31 49.72 -23.35
N THR A 13 -26.32 50.53 -22.99
CA THR A 13 -25.99 50.95 -21.62
C THR A 13 -26.86 52.14 -21.23
N VAL A 14 -27.52 52.13 -20.06
CA VAL A 14 -27.77 53.37 -19.28
C VAL A 14 -27.88 53.05 -17.78
N ASN A 15 -27.11 53.81 -17.00
CA ASN A 15 -27.15 53.95 -15.54
C ASN A 15 -28.52 54.44 -15.01
N SER A 16 -28.89 54.08 -13.78
CA SER A 16 -28.97 55.03 -12.64
C SER A 16 -29.81 54.52 -11.45
N LEU A 17 -29.16 54.45 -10.29
CA LEU A 17 -29.61 54.96 -8.97
C LEU A 17 -31.11 55.01 -8.66
N PHE A 18 -31.59 54.11 -7.79
CA PHE A 18 -32.61 54.45 -6.78
C PHE A 18 -32.34 53.74 -5.45
N SER A 19 -32.66 54.47 -4.41
CA SER A 19 -32.17 54.36 -3.04
C SER A 19 -32.88 53.34 -2.15
N ARG A 20 -32.08 52.72 -1.28
CA ARG A 20 -32.26 52.48 0.17
C ARG A 20 -33.36 51.52 0.68
N ILE A 21 -32.93 50.80 1.73
CA ILE A 21 -33.63 50.12 2.84
C ILE A 21 -33.91 48.61 2.63
N ALA A 22 -33.05 47.76 3.20
CA ALA A 22 -33.42 46.90 4.34
C ALA A 22 -32.21 46.09 4.84
N ASN A 23 -31.98 46.17 6.14
CA ASN A 23 -31.00 45.40 6.92
C ASN A 23 -31.23 43.89 6.80
N ALA A 24 -30.17 43.13 6.54
CA ALA A 24 -30.03 41.75 7.03
C ALA A 24 -28.55 41.35 7.04
N THR A 25 -27.92 41.54 8.20
CA THR A 25 -26.92 40.66 8.83
C THR A 25 -26.01 39.85 7.90
N LEU A 26 -24.86 40.44 7.54
CA LEU A 26 -23.68 39.68 7.11
C LEU A 26 -22.98 39.09 8.34
N GLN A 27 -23.49 37.97 8.84
CA GLN A 27 -22.70 37.01 9.59
C GLN A 27 -23.19 35.62 9.19
N ASN A 28 -22.40 34.93 8.38
CA ASN A 28 -22.23 33.49 8.53
C ASN A 28 -20.91 33.10 7.86
N LEU A 29 -19.91 32.95 8.71
CA LEU A 29 -18.69 32.24 8.44
C LEU A 29 -19.06 30.80 8.06
N CYS A 30 -18.76 30.39 6.83
CA CYS A 30 -18.58 28.97 6.53
C CYS A 30 -17.19 28.57 7.04
N THR A 31 -17.08 28.29 8.33
CA THR A 31 -16.00 27.43 8.82
C THR A 31 -16.42 26.00 8.51
N ASP A 32 -15.75 25.40 7.52
CA ASP A 32 -15.73 23.95 7.36
C ASP A 32 -15.20 23.35 8.66
N THR A 33 -16.11 22.96 9.56
CA THR A 33 -15.77 22.21 10.75
C THR A 33 -15.41 20.80 10.31
N VAL A 34 -14.12 20.59 10.04
CA VAL A 34 -13.50 19.27 10.09
C VAL A 34 -13.89 18.69 11.46
N LYS A 35 -14.69 17.62 11.48
CA LYS A 35 -15.01 16.88 12.69
C LYS A 35 -13.71 16.25 13.20
N HIS A 36 -12.96 16.99 14.02
CA HIS A 36 -11.91 16.41 14.83
C HIS A 36 -12.58 15.55 15.90
N THR A 37 -12.67 14.24 15.65
CA THR A 37 -12.99 13.28 16.71
C THR A 37 -11.93 13.43 17.80
N GLU A 38 -12.33 13.96 18.96
CA GLU A 38 -11.46 14.08 20.14
C GLU A 38 -11.03 12.69 20.61
N LEU A 39 -9.84 12.25 20.20
CA LEU A 39 -9.23 11.02 20.71
C LEU A 39 -8.85 11.22 22.18
N LYS A 40 -9.39 10.37 23.06
CA LYS A 40 -9.07 10.38 24.50
C LYS A 40 -8.06 9.30 24.85
N CYS A 41 -7.16 9.62 25.77
CA CYS A 41 -6.26 8.62 26.34
C CYS A 41 -7.06 7.58 27.13
N TRP A 42 -6.88 6.29 26.82
CA TRP A 42 -7.59 5.22 27.52
C TRP A 42 -7.25 5.12 29.02
N LYS A 43 -6.10 5.66 29.44
CA LYS A 43 -5.61 5.60 30.83
C LYS A 43 -5.96 6.85 31.64
N CYS A 44 -5.66 8.04 31.13
CA CYS A 44 -5.86 9.30 31.87
C CYS A 44 -7.05 10.15 31.39
N LEU A 45 -7.77 9.71 30.36
CA LEU A 45 -8.99 10.33 29.80
C LEU A 45 -8.80 11.74 29.22
N LYS A 46 -7.59 12.29 29.22
CA LYS A 46 -7.26 13.57 28.59
C LYS A 46 -7.31 13.46 27.06
N ASN A 47 -7.72 14.55 26.43
CA ASN A 47 -7.76 14.69 24.97
C ASN A 47 -6.33 14.65 24.40
N LEU A 48 -6.09 13.78 23.42
CA LEU A 48 -4.83 13.62 22.73
C LEU A 48 -4.76 14.56 21.54
N SER A 49 -3.60 15.18 21.35
CA SER A 49 -3.30 16.00 20.18
C SER A 49 -2.77 15.11 19.05
N GLY A 50 -3.67 14.55 18.24
CA GLY A 50 -3.31 13.71 17.09
C GLY A 50 -3.02 12.24 17.42
N LYS A 51 -2.45 11.50 16.44
CA LYS A 51 -2.18 10.06 16.51
C LYS A 51 -0.79 9.78 17.11
N ASN A 52 -0.62 10.06 18.40
CA ASN A 52 0.64 9.75 19.10
C ASN A 52 0.63 8.32 19.64
N LEU A 53 1.76 7.61 19.49
CA LEU A 53 1.95 6.27 20.04
C LEU A 53 1.88 6.25 21.58
N PHE A 54 2.23 7.38 22.21
CA PHE A 54 2.22 7.54 23.67
C PHE A 54 1.42 8.78 24.07
N CYS A 55 0.75 8.72 25.21
CA CYS A 55 0.01 9.86 25.75
C CYS A 55 0.96 10.96 26.22
N GLN A 56 0.75 12.20 25.77
CA GLN A 56 1.54 13.38 26.17
C GLN A 56 1.43 13.76 27.66
N TYR A 57 0.50 13.17 28.40
CA TYR A 57 0.25 13.50 29.81
C TYR A 57 0.62 12.40 30.81
N CYS A 58 0.47 11.14 30.43
CA CYS A 58 0.74 10.00 31.32
C CYS A 58 1.67 8.95 30.72
N SER A 59 2.20 9.21 29.52
CA SER A 59 3.19 8.39 28.81
C SER A 59 2.77 6.94 28.52
N SER A 60 1.50 6.58 28.74
CA SER A 60 0.99 5.25 28.40
C SER A 60 0.92 5.08 26.89
N VAL A 61 1.29 3.89 26.41
CA VAL A 61 1.10 3.51 25.00
C VAL A 61 -0.38 3.58 24.63
N GLN A 62 -0.74 4.13 23.47
CA GLN A 62 -2.12 4.32 23.02
C GLN A 62 -2.50 3.28 21.99
N LYS A 63 -3.77 2.88 21.94
CA LYS A 63 -4.25 1.84 21.01
C LYS A 63 -3.98 2.24 19.54
N PRO A 64 -3.62 1.30 18.66
CA PRO A 64 -3.46 1.57 17.24
C PRO A 64 -4.76 2.12 16.65
N ASP A 65 -4.62 3.05 15.71
CA ASP A 65 -5.75 3.56 14.96
C ASP A 65 -6.29 2.46 14.03
N SER A 66 -7.58 2.16 14.14
CA SER A 66 -8.24 1.15 13.32
C SER A 66 -8.53 1.61 11.89
N GLN A 67 -8.37 2.90 11.60
CA GLN A 67 -8.70 3.49 10.29
C GLN A 67 -7.46 3.76 9.41
N GLY A 68 -6.25 3.57 9.93
CA GLY A 68 -5.01 3.83 9.20
C GLY A 68 -4.59 2.67 8.29
N ASN A 69 -3.93 3.00 7.18
CA ASN A 69 -3.30 2.02 6.30
C ASN A 69 -1.83 1.75 6.72
N TYR A 70 -1.17 0.76 6.12
CA TYR A 70 0.21 0.40 6.47
C TYR A 70 1.24 1.48 6.13
N TYR A 71 0.96 2.34 5.15
CA TYR A 71 1.85 3.45 4.80
C TYR A 71 1.82 4.55 5.86
N ASP A 72 0.64 4.84 6.41
CA ASP A 72 0.47 5.81 7.51
C ASP A 72 1.29 5.39 8.74
N LEU A 73 1.43 4.08 8.98
CA LEU A 73 2.20 3.54 10.11
C LEU A 73 3.70 3.87 10.01
N PHE A 74 4.24 3.94 8.80
CA PHE A 74 5.67 4.16 8.56
C PHE A 74 5.98 5.58 8.05
N ASP A 75 5.01 6.49 8.05
CA ASP A 75 5.08 7.82 7.46
C ASP A 75 5.50 7.81 5.98
N LEU A 76 5.00 6.83 5.21
CA LEU A 76 5.33 6.66 3.79
C LEU A 76 4.25 7.26 2.90
N LYS A 77 4.65 7.71 1.70
CA LYS A 77 3.70 8.07 0.64
C LYS A 77 3.05 6.80 0.09
N LEU A 78 1.76 6.89 -0.22
CA LEU A 78 0.97 5.80 -0.81
C LEU A 78 1.35 5.57 -2.29
N THR A 79 2.55 5.04 -2.52
CA THR A 79 3.10 4.73 -3.85
C THR A 79 3.54 3.26 -3.92
N TYR A 80 3.58 2.72 -5.13
CA TYR A 80 4.03 1.34 -5.33
C TYR A 80 5.53 1.20 -5.07
N LEU A 81 6.38 2.06 -5.65
CA LEU A 81 7.79 2.11 -5.28
C LEU A 81 7.96 2.84 -3.95
N ILE A 82 8.69 2.20 -3.03
CA ILE A 82 9.10 2.77 -1.75
C ILE A 82 10.60 2.53 -1.55
N ASN A 83 11.21 3.34 -0.70
CA ASN A 83 12.58 3.11 -0.26
C ASN A 83 12.61 2.07 0.88
N ASN A 84 13.10 0.86 0.57
CA ASN A 84 13.23 -0.21 1.57
C ASN A 84 14.18 0.13 2.72
N VAL A 85 15.16 1.03 2.51
CA VAL A 85 16.05 1.50 3.58
C VAL A 85 15.27 2.34 4.59
N ASP A 86 14.43 3.26 4.11
CA ASP A 86 13.60 4.11 4.96
C ASP A 86 12.55 3.28 5.69
N LEU A 87 11.89 2.33 5.00
CA LEU A 87 10.96 1.37 5.61
C LEU A 87 11.64 0.59 6.75
N SER A 88 12.82 0.02 6.50
CA SER A 88 13.55 -0.77 7.52
C SER A 88 13.97 0.09 8.71
N LYS A 89 14.42 1.32 8.47
CA LYS A 89 14.78 2.27 9.52
C LYS A 89 13.57 2.61 10.40
N LYS A 90 12.44 2.94 9.79
CA LYS A 90 11.18 3.26 10.48
C LYS A 90 10.65 2.06 11.26
N PHE A 91 10.66 0.87 10.66
CA PHE A 91 10.27 -0.37 11.34
C PHE A 91 11.12 -0.61 12.59
N LYS A 92 12.45 -0.55 12.49
CA LYS A 92 13.35 -0.71 13.65
C LYS A 92 13.09 0.33 14.73
N GLN A 93 12.87 1.59 14.34
CA GLN A 93 12.56 2.67 15.28
C GLN A 93 11.26 2.40 16.05
N LEU A 94 10.18 1.99 15.36
CA LEU A 94 8.88 1.71 15.97
C LEU A 94 8.94 0.44 16.82
N GLN A 95 9.53 -0.64 16.30
CA GLN A 95 9.71 -1.90 17.01
C GLN A 95 10.50 -1.67 18.30
N SER A 96 11.57 -0.85 18.25
CA SER A 96 12.33 -0.52 19.46
C SER A 96 11.50 0.19 20.52
N GLN A 97 10.42 0.90 20.17
CA GLN A 97 9.56 1.59 21.14
C GLN A 97 8.40 0.73 21.63
N LEU A 98 7.93 -0.20 20.80
CA LEU A 98 6.69 -0.95 21.00
C LEU A 98 6.89 -2.45 21.24
N HIS A 99 8.13 -2.94 21.28
CA HIS A 99 8.41 -4.37 21.49
C HIS A 99 7.88 -4.88 22.85
N PRO A 100 7.21 -6.05 22.90
CA PRO A 100 6.61 -6.61 24.12
C PRO A 100 7.57 -6.68 25.32
N ASP A 101 8.85 -7.00 25.09
CA ASP A 101 9.88 -7.04 26.13
C ASP A 101 9.95 -5.75 26.98
N LYS A 102 9.71 -4.58 26.38
CA LYS A 102 9.70 -3.29 27.08
C LYS A 102 8.47 -3.09 27.97
N PHE A 103 7.42 -3.86 27.75
CA PHE A 103 6.15 -3.77 28.44
C PHE A 103 5.92 -4.93 29.41
N SER A 104 6.83 -5.90 29.49
CA SER A 104 6.78 -7.06 30.42
C SER A 104 6.44 -6.70 31.87
N ASN A 105 6.92 -5.54 32.36
CA ASN A 105 6.66 -5.04 33.72
C ASN A 105 5.53 -3.98 33.80
N LYS A 106 4.75 -3.77 32.74
CA LYS A 106 3.63 -2.82 32.69
C LYS A 106 2.31 -3.52 33.05
N ASN A 107 1.21 -2.75 33.12
CA ASN A 107 -0.11 -3.35 33.32
C ASN A 107 -0.54 -4.17 32.08
N GLN A 108 -1.52 -5.06 32.29
CA GLN A 108 -2.02 -5.97 31.26
C GLN A 108 -2.49 -5.25 29.99
N GLU A 109 -3.15 -4.10 30.11
CA GLU A 109 -3.62 -3.33 28.95
C GLU A 109 -2.43 -2.80 28.11
N GLU A 110 -1.38 -2.27 28.74
CA GLU A 110 -0.16 -1.81 28.05
C GLU A 110 0.60 -2.97 27.40
N GLN A 111 0.63 -4.15 28.04
CA GLN A 111 1.19 -5.37 27.45
C GLN A 111 0.41 -5.80 26.19
N ALA A 112 -0.92 -5.91 26.29
CA ALA A 112 -1.78 -6.29 25.17
C ALA A 112 -1.70 -5.29 24.00
N ILE A 113 -1.62 -3.99 24.28
CA ILE A 113 -1.43 -2.96 23.25
C ILE A 113 -0.08 -3.15 22.54
N SER A 114 1.00 -3.37 23.30
CA SER A 114 2.34 -3.60 22.73
C SER A 114 2.41 -4.86 21.86
N GLU A 115 1.81 -5.96 22.30
CA GLU A 115 1.70 -7.19 21.50
C GLU A 115 0.94 -6.96 20.19
N THR A 116 -0.19 -6.26 20.27
CA THR A 116 -1.01 -5.90 19.10
C THR A 116 -0.20 -5.07 18.11
N TYR A 117 0.54 -4.04 18.58
CA TYR A 117 1.40 -3.25 17.72
C TYR A 117 2.52 -4.05 17.09
N SER A 118 3.21 -4.90 17.85
CA SER A 118 4.32 -5.71 17.35
C SER A 118 3.86 -6.61 16.20
N SER A 119 2.73 -7.29 16.38
CA SER A 119 2.11 -8.10 15.32
C SER A 119 1.73 -7.25 14.11
N TYR A 120 1.10 -6.09 14.33
CA TYR A 120 0.70 -5.18 13.28
C TYR A 120 1.88 -4.62 12.47
N LEU A 121 2.95 -4.20 13.16
CA LEU A 121 4.20 -3.70 12.56
C LEU A 121 4.87 -4.78 11.72
N ASN A 122 4.97 -6.00 12.24
CA ASN A 122 5.57 -7.12 11.51
C ASN A 122 4.78 -7.44 10.23
N LYS A 123 3.45 -7.48 10.32
CA LYS A 123 2.58 -7.71 9.17
C LYS A 123 2.73 -6.60 8.12
N ALA A 124 2.64 -5.35 8.56
CA ALA A 124 2.78 -4.18 7.69
C ALA A 124 4.15 -4.14 7.01
N TYR A 125 5.23 -4.39 7.77
CA TYR A 125 6.59 -4.44 7.25
C TYR A 125 6.76 -5.55 6.21
N SER A 126 6.29 -6.76 6.50
CA SER A 126 6.37 -7.90 5.55
C SER A 126 5.66 -7.59 4.23
N ILE A 127 4.43 -7.05 4.32
CA ILE A 127 3.63 -6.70 3.14
C ILE A 127 4.30 -5.59 2.34
N LEU A 128 4.72 -4.50 3.00
CA LEU A 128 5.33 -3.39 2.29
C LEU A 128 6.73 -3.72 1.79
N GLN A 129 7.47 -4.65 2.38
CA GLN A 129 8.80 -5.00 1.89
C GLN A 129 8.75 -5.78 0.57
N ASN A 130 7.75 -6.65 0.39
CA ASN A 130 7.60 -7.49 -0.79
C ASN A 130 6.84 -6.75 -1.92
N PRO A 131 7.43 -6.54 -3.12
CA PRO A 131 6.77 -5.82 -4.21
C PRO A 131 5.44 -6.42 -4.68
N LEU A 132 5.30 -7.75 -4.64
CA LEU A 132 4.04 -8.42 -4.99
C LEU A 132 2.97 -8.10 -3.95
N GLU A 133 3.23 -8.43 -2.67
CA GLU A 133 2.30 -8.20 -1.56
C GLU A 133 1.92 -6.71 -1.44
N ARG A 134 2.88 -5.82 -1.62
CA ARG A 134 2.65 -4.37 -1.65
C ARG A 134 1.68 -3.96 -2.76
N GLY A 135 1.85 -4.51 -3.96
CA GLY A 135 0.94 -4.25 -5.08
C GLY A 135 -0.47 -4.77 -4.81
N LEU A 136 -0.59 -6.00 -4.29
CA LEU A 136 -1.87 -6.58 -3.88
C LEU A 136 -2.55 -5.73 -2.80
N TYR A 137 -1.78 -5.25 -1.83
CA TYR A 137 -2.27 -4.38 -0.78
C TYR A 137 -2.79 -3.04 -1.33
N LEU A 138 -2.04 -2.40 -2.24
CA LEU A 138 -2.49 -1.17 -2.88
C LEU A 138 -3.78 -1.36 -3.68
N LEU A 139 -3.95 -2.48 -4.40
CA LEU A 139 -5.21 -2.81 -5.06
C LEU A 139 -6.35 -3.01 -4.06
N SER A 140 -6.08 -3.67 -2.93
CA SER A 140 -7.10 -3.87 -1.89
C SER A 140 -7.60 -2.54 -1.30
N LEU A 141 -6.74 -1.53 -1.21
CA LEU A 141 -7.14 -0.17 -0.80
C LEU A 141 -8.05 0.52 -1.82
N GLN A 142 -8.04 0.06 -3.08
CA GLN A 142 -8.98 0.48 -4.12
C GLN A 142 -10.22 -0.43 -4.22
N ASN A 143 -10.40 -1.37 -3.28
CA ASN A 143 -11.43 -2.41 -3.30
C ASN A 143 -11.34 -3.35 -4.51
N ILE A 144 -10.14 -3.56 -5.06
CA ILE A 144 -9.88 -4.50 -6.15
C ILE A 144 -9.19 -5.73 -5.58
N SER A 145 -9.82 -6.91 -5.74
CA SER A 145 -9.24 -8.20 -5.36
C SER A 145 -8.82 -9.01 -6.59
N ILE A 146 -7.75 -9.79 -6.43
CA ILE A 146 -7.24 -10.70 -7.47
C ILE A 146 -7.95 -12.05 -7.45
N GLU A 147 -8.60 -12.41 -6.34
CA GLU A 147 -9.21 -13.74 -6.16
C GLU A 147 -10.37 -14.02 -7.13
N GLU A 148 -11.04 -12.98 -7.63
CA GLU A 148 -12.23 -13.12 -8.48
C GLU A 148 -11.92 -13.43 -9.96
N ASP A 149 -10.69 -13.19 -10.45
CA ASP A 149 -10.38 -13.13 -11.89
C ASP A 149 -9.21 -14.01 -12.38
N THR A 150 -8.82 -15.06 -11.65
CA THR A 150 -7.83 -16.04 -12.17
C THR A 150 -8.31 -16.81 -13.41
N LYS A 151 -9.52 -16.55 -13.91
CA LYS A 151 -10.14 -17.17 -15.08
C LYS A 151 -9.60 -16.66 -16.42
N GLY A 152 -8.71 -15.67 -16.43
CA GLY A 152 -8.18 -15.02 -17.63
C GLY A 152 -6.68 -15.19 -17.88
N THR A 153 -6.00 -16.17 -17.25
CA THR A 153 -4.55 -16.32 -17.45
C THR A 153 -4.21 -16.51 -18.92
N ASP A 154 -3.46 -15.55 -19.48
CA ASP A 154 -3.01 -15.54 -20.87
C ASP A 154 -2.32 -16.86 -21.24
N GLN A 155 -2.75 -17.50 -22.33
CA GLN A 155 -2.16 -18.73 -22.85
C GLN A 155 -0.65 -18.59 -23.04
N LYS A 156 -0.18 -17.40 -23.42
CA LYS A 156 1.24 -17.11 -23.57
C LYS A 156 1.98 -17.20 -22.24
N LEU A 157 1.39 -16.66 -21.16
CA LEU A 157 1.96 -16.75 -19.82
C LEU A 157 2.01 -18.20 -19.35
N LEU A 158 0.94 -18.98 -19.56
CA LEU A 158 0.92 -20.39 -19.17
C LEU A 158 2.01 -21.20 -19.86
N MET A 159 2.21 -20.98 -21.17
CA MET A 159 3.28 -21.62 -21.92
C MET A 159 4.67 -21.23 -21.40
N GLU A 160 4.90 -19.94 -21.16
CA GLU A 160 6.16 -19.42 -20.61
C GLU A 160 6.48 -20.05 -19.25
N ILE A 161 5.48 -20.15 -18.36
CA ILE A 161 5.66 -20.79 -17.05
C ILE A 161 5.90 -22.30 -17.19
N LEU A 162 5.24 -22.98 -18.12
CA LEU A 162 5.48 -24.41 -18.36
C LEU A 162 6.93 -24.65 -18.78
N MET A 163 7.42 -23.92 -19.78
CA MET A 163 8.79 -24.02 -20.27
C MET A 163 9.82 -23.76 -19.16
N LEU A 164 9.59 -22.75 -18.31
CA LEU A 164 10.50 -22.46 -17.18
C LEU A 164 10.48 -23.55 -16.10
N ASN A 165 9.36 -24.25 -15.91
CA ASN A 165 9.32 -25.41 -15.01
C ASN A 165 10.08 -26.60 -15.61
N GLU A 166 9.98 -26.83 -16.92
CA GLU A 166 10.77 -27.88 -17.60
C GLU A 166 12.27 -27.60 -17.49
N GLU A 167 12.70 -26.36 -17.77
CA GLU A 167 14.10 -25.94 -17.59
C GLU A 167 14.55 -26.07 -16.12
N LEU A 168 13.68 -25.73 -15.18
CA LEU A 168 13.94 -25.95 -13.75
C LEU A 168 14.12 -27.43 -13.45
N ASP A 169 13.31 -28.32 -14.00
CA ASP A 169 13.35 -29.76 -13.74
C ASP A 169 14.61 -30.42 -14.35
N GLU A 170 15.04 -29.97 -15.52
CA GLU A 170 16.25 -30.43 -16.21
C GLU A 170 17.55 -29.90 -15.60
N ALA A 171 17.51 -28.76 -14.88
CA ALA A 171 18.68 -28.19 -14.23
C ALA A 171 19.33 -29.20 -13.26
N SER A 172 20.59 -29.53 -13.51
CA SER A 172 21.34 -30.56 -12.75
C SER A 172 22.53 -30.00 -12.00
N SER A 173 22.90 -28.74 -12.26
CA SER A 173 23.99 -28.04 -11.61
C SER A 173 23.52 -26.77 -10.91
N GLU A 174 24.34 -26.32 -9.96
CA GLU A 174 24.12 -25.04 -9.28
C GLU A 174 24.21 -23.85 -10.24
N GLU A 175 25.09 -23.94 -11.24
CA GLU A 175 25.26 -22.94 -12.29
C GLU A 175 23.99 -22.78 -13.15
N ASP A 176 23.33 -23.88 -13.51
CA ASP A 176 22.07 -23.83 -14.27
C ASP A 176 20.97 -23.12 -13.46
N LEU A 177 20.86 -23.45 -12.17
CA LEU A 177 19.89 -22.83 -11.27
C LEU A 177 20.20 -21.34 -11.02
N GLU A 178 21.48 -20.94 -11.01
CA GLU A 178 21.88 -19.52 -10.92
C GLU A 178 21.50 -18.73 -12.18
N LYS A 179 21.71 -19.30 -13.36
CA LYS A 179 21.29 -18.68 -14.63
C LYS A 179 19.78 -18.49 -14.68
N LEU A 180 19.03 -19.55 -14.36
CA LEU A 180 17.57 -19.51 -14.31
C LEU A 180 17.06 -18.49 -13.28
N GLN A 181 17.66 -18.46 -12.08
CA GLN A 181 17.31 -17.49 -11.04
C GLN A 181 17.53 -16.04 -11.52
N THR A 182 18.64 -15.77 -12.21
CA THR A 182 18.97 -14.44 -12.72
C THR A 182 17.99 -14.01 -13.81
N MET A 183 17.62 -14.91 -14.73
CA MET A 183 16.62 -14.65 -15.76
C MET A 183 15.24 -14.33 -15.17
N ILE A 184 14.79 -15.13 -14.20
CA ILE A 184 13.51 -14.91 -13.51
C ILE A 184 13.54 -13.59 -12.73
N GLN A 185 14.65 -13.27 -12.04
CA GLN A 185 14.79 -12.03 -11.29
C GLN A 185 14.73 -10.80 -12.21
N ALA A 186 15.39 -10.85 -13.37
CA ALA A 186 15.30 -9.77 -14.36
C ALA A 186 13.86 -9.56 -14.86
N THR A 187 13.10 -10.64 -15.01
CA THR A 187 11.67 -10.58 -15.36
C THR A 187 10.83 -9.95 -14.26
N ILE A 188 11.09 -10.29 -12.99
CA ILE A 188 10.41 -9.67 -11.84
C ILE A 188 10.74 -8.18 -11.74
N ASP A 189 11.98 -7.79 -12.00
CA ASP A 189 12.41 -6.40 -11.97
C ASP A 189 11.72 -5.57 -13.08
N ASP A 190 11.54 -6.15 -14.27
CA ASP A 190 10.78 -5.52 -15.35
C ASP A 190 9.29 -5.39 -15.00
N LEU A 191 8.68 -6.46 -14.49
CA LEU A 191 7.30 -6.44 -14.01
C LEU A 191 7.11 -5.38 -12.93
N THR A 192 8.06 -5.23 -12.01
CA THR A 192 8.01 -4.21 -10.95
C THR A 192 7.97 -2.79 -11.54
N LYS A 193 8.75 -2.51 -12.58
CA LYS A 193 8.71 -1.21 -13.28
C LYS A 193 7.36 -0.99 -13.96
N ASN A 194 6.84 -1.99 -14.66
CA ASN A 194 5.56 -1.90 -15.37
C ASN A 194 4.37 -1.76 -14.40
N VAL A 195 4.40 -2.46 -13.27
CA VAL A 195 3.40 -2.31 -12.19
C VAL A 195 3.45 -0.89 -11.65
N ASN A 196 4.64 -0.34 -11.37
CA ASN A 196 4.76 1.05 -10.93
C ASN A 196 4.14 2.03 -11.92
N ALA A 197 4.47 1.90 -13.21
CA ALA A 197 3.94 2.76 -14.26
C ALA A 197 2.41 2.68 -14.36
N SER A 198 1.84 1.48 -14.15
CA SER A 198 0.38 1.26 -14.14
C SER A 198 -0.28 1.95 -12.94
N PHE A 199 0.32 1.88 -11.76
CA PHE A 199 -0.15 2.62 -10.57
C PHE A 199 -0.06 4.14 -10.75
N GLU A 200 1.01 4.66 -11.34
CA GLU A 200 1.17 6.09 -11.63
C GLU A 200 0.10 6.60 -12.60
N GLN A 201 -0.30 5.77 -13.57
CA GLN A 201 -1.35 6.06 -14.54
C GLN A 201 -2.77 5.75 -14.01
N LYS A 202 -2.88 5.17 -12.81
CA LYS A 202 -4.13 4.66 -12.22
C LYS A 202 -4.83 3.59 -13.06
N ASP A 203 -4.08 2.87 -13.90
CA ASP A 203 -4.58 1.69 -14.60
C ASP A 203 -4.49 0.47 -13.69
N PHE A 204 -5.49 0.33 -12.81
CA PHE A 204 -5.53 -0.76 -11.83
C PHE A 204 -5.82 -2.12 -12.45
N ASN A 205 -6.45 -2.18 -13.62
CA ASN A 205 -6.68 -3.44 -14.33
C ASN A 205 -5.36 -3.96 -14.89
N GLN A 206 -4.57 -3.09 -15.54
CA GLN A 206 -3.24 -3.48 -15.99
C GLN A 206 -2.31 -3.84 -14.82
N ALA A 207 -2.35 -3.07 -13.72
CA ALA A 207 -1.60 -3.41 -12.51
C ALA A 207 -1.98 -4.79 -11.96
N LYS A 208 -3.28 -5.14 -11.97
CA LYS A 208 -3.79 -6.46 -11.55
C LYS A 208 -3.22 -7.57 -12.44
N ASP A 209 -3.27 -7.44 -13.75
CA ASP A 209 -2.75 -8.44 -14.69
C ASP A 209 -1.24 -8.65 -14.53
N LEU A 210 -0.49 -7.55 -14.38
CA LEU A 210 0.96 -7.59 -14.13
C LEU A 210 1.31 -8.25 -12.79
N LEU A 211 0.51 -8.01 -11.73
CA LEU A 211 0.71 -8.63 -10.42
C LEU A 211 0.37 -10.13 -10.44
N ILE A 212 -0.66 -10.54 -11.20
CA ILE A 212 -0.94 -11.97 -11.45
C ILE A 212 0.27 -12.63 -12.12
N ARG A 213 0.82 -12.00 -13.16
CA ARG A 213 2.05 -12.48 -13.81
C ARG A 213 3.20 -12.58 -12.82
N MET A 214 3.46 -11.53 -12.04
CA MET A 214 4.53 -11.49 -11.01
C MET A 214 4.38 -12.61 -9.97
N LYS A 215 3.15 -12.99 -9.60
CA LYS A 215 2.89 -14.12 -8.67
C LYS A 215 3.45 -15.44 -9.18
N TYR A 216 3.29 -15.75 -10.47
CA TYR A 216 3.84 -16.97 -11.06
C TYR A 216 5.37 -16.99 -11.03
N PHE A 217 6.02 -15.89 -11.42
CA PHE A 217 7.49 -15.78 -11.38
C PHE A 217 8.04 -15.82 -9.96
N THR A 218 7.37 -15.18 -8.98
CA THR A 218 7.77 -15.25 -7.57
C THR A 218 7.68 -16.69 -7.04
N THR A 219 6.70 -17.46 -7.50
CA THR A 219 6.57 -18.89 -7.16
C THR A 219 7.73 -19.69 -7.76
N LEU A 220 8.12 -19.42 -9.02
CA LEU A 220 9.27 -20.06 -9.65
C LEU A 220 10.58 -19.79 -8.89
N VAL A 221 10.83 -18.55 -8.44
CA VAL A 221 12.01 -18.23 -7.61
C VAL A 221 12.08 -19.10 -6.36
N SER A 222 10.94 -19.33 -5.69
CA SER A 222 10.89 -20.20 -4.51
C SER A 222 11.21 -21.65 -4.87
N LYS A 223 10.67 -22.17 -5.98
CA LYS A 223 11.02 -23.53 -6.45
C LYS A 223 12.50 -23.68 -6.80
N VAL A 224 13.10 -22.67 -7.45
CA VAL A 224 14.55 -22.65 -7.74
C VAL A 224 15.34 -22.74 -6.44
N ARG A 225 14.96 -21.95 -5.42
CA ARG A 225 15.60 -21.98 -4.10
C ARG A 225 15.50 -23.36 -3.45
N ASP A 226 14.32 -23.97 -3.49
CA ASP A 226 14.10 -25.30 -2.90
C ASP A 226 14.94 -26.37 -3.61
N LYS A 227 15.05 -26.32 -4.95
CA LYS A 227 15.89 -27.23 -5.72
C LYS A 227 17.38 -27.02 -5.44
N LYS A 228 17.85 -25.77 -5.25
CA LYS A 228 19.23 -25.48 -4.81
C LYS A 228 19.54 -26.15 -3.48
N ASN A 229 18.66 -25.96 -2.48
CA ASN A 229 18.82 -26.58 -1.17
C ASN A 229 18.85 -28.12 -1.26
N GLN A 230 18.04 -28.72 -2.13
CA GLN A 230 18.05 -30.17 -2.35
C GLN A 230 19.38 -30.66 -2.92
N LEU A 231 19.92 -30.00 -3.96
CA LEU A 231 21.22 -30.34 -4.53
C LEU A 231 22.36 -30.21 -3.51
N GLU A 232 22.31 -29.22 -2.62
CA GLU A 232 23.27 -29.09 -1.53
C GLU A 232 23.22 -30.27 -0.56
N LEU A 233 22.02 -30.72 -0.17
CA LEU A 233 21.84 -31.88 0.71
C LEU A 233 22.35 -33.18 0.06
N ASP A 234 22.12 -33.34 -1.24
CA ASP A 234 22.58 -34.51 -1.99
C ASP A 234 24.11 -34.56 -2.14
N LYS A 235 24.78 -33.39 -2.19
CA LYS A 235 26.25 -33.28 -2.17
C LYS A 235 26.87 -33.70 -0.83
N HIS A 236 26.18 -33.45 0.28
CA HIS A 236 26.67 -33.80 1.64
C HIS A 236 26.31 -35.22 2.07
N SER A 237 25.43 -35.89 1.34
CA SER A 237 25.00 -37.28 1.60
C SER A 237 25.83 -38.33 0.83
N LYS A 238 26.79 -37.90 0.02
CA LYS A 238 27.74 -38.74 -0.74
C LYS A 238 29.16 -38.55 -0.23
#